data_AF-A0A0D0CY76-F1
#
_entry.id   AF-A0A0D0CY76-F1
#
_cell.length_a   1.000
_cell.length_b   1.000
_cell.length_c   1.000
_cell.angle_alpha   90.00
_cell.angle_beta   90.00
_cell.angle_gamma   90.00
#
_symmetry.space_group_name_H-M   'P 1'
#
loop_
_entity.id
_entity.type
_entity.pdbx_description
1 polymer ?
#
loop_
_entity_poly.entity_id
_entity_poly.type
_entity_poly.pdbx_seq_one_letter_code
_entity_poly.pdbx_strand_id
1 'polypeptide(L)'
;DEDVQALQEERKKHKSKFAPIPDVPVPMEPVIMAAQATLCKLKNHQFVEMWYWTNDGLDAADHLKANVVDDCLLSLITMAEGLPTFVPLASTHNKLEATPDEDLTFEQFGQALV
;
A
#
# COMPACT_ATOMS: atom_id res chain seq x y z
N ASP A 1 43.77 9.84 21.08
CA ASP A 1 43.78 8.51 21.69
C ASP A 1 42.45 8.10 22.32
N GLU A 2 41.79 8.95 23.12
CA GLU A 2 40.47 8.65 23.71
C GLU A 2 39.37 8.34 22.67
N ASP A 3 39.31 9.09 21.56
CA ASP A 3 38.32 8.87 20.50
C ASP A 3 38.43 7.49 19.83
N VAL A 4 39.65 6.97 19.73
CA VAL A 4 39.93 5.66 19.13
C VAL A 4 39.46 4.54 20.07
N GLN A 5 39.65 4.73 21.38
CA GLN A 5 39.13 3.79 22.39
C GLN A 5 37.60 3.81 22.45
N ALA A 6 36.97 5.00 22.38
CA ALA A 6 35.52 5.13 22.36
C ALA A 6 34.91 4.40 21.14
N LEU A 7 35.51 4.53 19.96
CA LEU A 7 35.10 3.82 18.75
C LEU A 7 35.27 2.29 18.86
N GLN A 8 36.34 1.82 19.50
CA GLN A 8 36.55 0.39 19.74
C GLN A 8 35.54 -0.19 20.72
N GLU A 9 35.23 0.52 21.81
CA GLU A 9 34.19 0.13 22.75
C GLU A 9 32.81 0.06 22.08
N GLU A 10 32.46 1.08 21.28
CA GLU A 10 31.19 1.11 20.54
C GLU A 10 31.08 -0.05 19.54
N ARG A 11 32.15 -0.33 18.78
CA ARG A 11 32.18 -1.49 17.87
C ARG A 11 32.04 -2.81 18.60
N LYS A 12 32.59 -2.93 19.81
CA LYS A 12 32.49 -4.14 20.63
C LYS A 12 31.08 -4.33 21.19
N LYS A 13 30.44 -3.25 21.66
CA LYS A 13 29.07 -3.26 22.22
C LYS A 13 27.99 -3.42 21.14
N HIS A 14 28.19 -2.83 19.97
CA HIS A 14 27.17 -2.75 18.91
C HIS A 14 27.61 -3.36 17.58
N LYS A 15 28.11 -4.60 17.61
CA LYS A 15 28.66 -5.29 16.43
C LYS A 15 27.74 -5.23 15.19
N SER A 16 26.42 -5.29 15.38
CA SER A 16 25.43 -5.22 14.31
C SER A 16 25.38 -3.86 13.60
N LYS A 17 25.59 -2.75 14.31
CA LYS A 17 25.64 -1.40 13.70
C LYS A 17 26.82 -1.23 12.74
N PHE A 18 27.88 -1.99 12.96
CA PHE A 18 29.11 -1.95 12.17
C PHE A 18 29.26 -3.19 11.27
N ALA A 19 28.24 -4.04 11.21
CA ALA A 19 28.22 -5.13 10.27
C ALA A 19 28.20 -4.53 8.85
N PRO A 20 29.02 -5.04 7.92
CA PRO A 20 28.90 -4.67 6.52
C PRO A 20 27.47 -4.92 6.05
N ILE A 21 26.88 -3.93 5.38
CA ILE A 21 25.61 -4.13 4.69
C ILE A 21 25.89 -5.17 3.60
N PRO A 22 25.16 -6.29 3.56
CA PRO A 22 25.32 -7.27 2.50
C PRO A 22 25.14 -6.60 1.13
N ASP A 23 26.04 -6.91 0.20
CA ASP A 23 25.90 -6.50 -1.20
C ASP A 23 24.88 -7.42 -1.89
N VAL A 24 23.62 -7.24 -1.50
CA VAL A 24 22.48 -7.94 -2.09
C VAL A 24 21.86 -7.04 -3.16
N PRO A 25 21.41 -7.61 -4.30
CA PRO A 25 20.68 -6.85 -5.30
C PRO A 25 19.49 -6.14 -4.66
N VAL A 26 19.24 -4.90 -5.08
CA VAL A 26 18.00 -4.21 -4.72
C VAL A 26 16.83 -5.03 -5.28
N PRO A 27 15.83 -5.38 -4.47
CA PRO A 27 14.62 -6.02 -4.97
C PRO A 27 14.03 -5.14 -6.07
N MET A 28 14.03 -5.64 -7.31
CA MET A 28 13.42 -4.96 -8.46
C MET A 28 11.95 -5.35 -8.63
N GLU A 29 11.49 -6.30 -7.83
CA GLU A 29 10.10 -6.74 -7.80
C GLU A 29 9.22 -5.57 -7.34
N PRO A 30 8.15 -5.25 -8.09
CA PRO A 30 7.24 -4.20 -7.71
C PRO A 30 6.57 -4.53 -6.37
N VAL A 31 6.41 -3.51 -5.53
CA VAL A 31 5.65 -3.67 -4.28
C VAL A 31 4.19 -3.89 -4.65
N ILE A 32 3.69 -5.09 -4.34
CA ILE A 32 2.28 -5.40 -4.50
C ILE A 32 1.49 -4.57 -3.47
N MET A 33 0.59 -3.73 -3.94
CA MET A 33 -0.23 -2.85 -3.10
C MET A 33 -1.70 -2.96 -3.46
N ALA A 34 -2.56 -2.82 -2.45
CA ALA A 34 -3.99 -2.68 -2.65
C ALA A 34 -4.31 -1.40 -3.45
N ALA A 35 -5.50 -1.36 -4.04
CA ALA A 35 -5.98 -0.19 -4.77
C ALA A 35 -5.93 1.08 -3.90
N GLN A 36 -5.51 2.20 -4.49
CA GLN A 36 -5.38 3.48 -3.78
C GLN A 36 -6.71 3.97 -3.22
N ALA A 37 -7.82 3.80 -3.94
CA ALA A 37 -9.16 4.10 -3.43
C ALA A 37 -9.45 3.39 -2.09
N THR A 38 -9.04 2.12 -1.95
CA THR A 38 -9.19 1.36 -0.70
C THR A 38 -8.32 1.93 0.41
N LEU A 39 -7.06 2.29 0.11
CA LEU A 39 -6.18 2.97 1.06
C LEU A 39 -6.74 4.33 1.51
N CYS A 40 -7.35 5.09 0.61
CA CYS A 40 -7.99 6.37 0.92
C CYS A 40 -9.20 6.20 1.84
N LYS A 41 -10.05 5.21 1.57
CA LYS A 41 -11.16 4.85 2.46
C LYS A 41 -10.66 4.48 3.85
N LEU A 42 -9.62 3.66 3.93
CA LEU A 42 -9.02 3.26 5.21
C LEU A 42 -8.46 4.46 5.98
N LYS A 43 -7.73 5.38 5.31
CA LYS A 43 -7.26 6.66 5.91
C LYS A 43 -8.41 7.50 6.45
N ASN A 44 -9.58 7.44 5.80
CA ASN A 44 -10.79 8.14 6.21
C ASN A 44 -11.64 7.35 7.22
N HIS A 45 -11.12 6.26 7.78
CA HIS A 45 -11.83 5.38 8.72
C HIS A 45 -13.14 4.81 8.17
N GLN A 46 -13.24 4.66 6.85
CA GLN A 46 -14.37 4.04 6.19
C GLN A 46 -14.15 2.53 6.12
N PHE A 47 -15.25 1.79 6.24
CA PHE A 47 -15.23 0.34 6.04
C PHE A 47 -14.82 -0.01 4.60
N VAL A 48 -14.03 -1.08 4.47
CA VAL A 48 -13.61 -1.64 3.19
C VAL A 48 -13.55 -3.16 3.33
N GLU A 49 -14.08 -3.87 2.32
CA GLU A 49 -14.05 -5.33 2.25
C GLU A 49 -12.62 -5.86 2.35
N MET A 50 -12.46 -6.97 3.08
CA MET A 50 -11.18 -7.65 3.25
C MET A 50 -10.61 -8.22 1.95
N TRP A 51 -11.47 -8.46 0.95
CA TRP A 51 -11.08 -8.98 -0.36
C TRP A 51 -9.94 -8.16 -1.00
N TYR A 52 -9.89 -6.84 -0.80
CA TYR A 52 -8.84 -5.97 -1.36
C TYR A 52 -7.42 -6.29 -0.87
N TRP A 53 -7.28 -7.08 0.20
CA TRP A 53 -6.00 -7.52 0.75
C TRP A 53 -5.69 -9.00 0.48
N THR A 54 -6.58 -9.71 -0.22
CA THR A 54 -6.30 -11.07 -0.70
C THR A 54 -5.38 -11.05 -1.92
N ASN A 55 -4.76 -12.17 -2.28
CA ASN A 55 -3.91 -12.22 -3.48
C ASN A 55 -4.70 -11.84 -4.74
N ASP A 56 -5.96 -12.29 -4.85
CA ASP A 56 -6.84 -11.95 -5.98
C ASP A 56 -7.14 -10.44 -6.03
N GLY A 57 -7.42 -9.83 -4.88
CA GLY A 57 -7.67 -8.38 -4.80
C GLY A 57 -6.44 -7.54 -5.11
N LEU A 58 -5.26 -7.99 -4.68
CA LEU A 58 -3.99 -7.35 -4.96
C LEU A 58 -3.60 -7.47 -6.44
N ASP A 59 -3.76 -8.65 -7.03
CA ASP A 59 -3.50 -8.92 -8.45
C ASP A 59 -4.46 -8.11 -9.34
N ALA A 60 -5.74 -8.06 -8.98
CA ALA A 60 -6.73 -7.23 -9.68
C ALA A 60 -6.37 -5.73 -9.60
N ALA A 61 -5.88 -5.26 -8.46
CA ALA A 61 -5.45 -3.87 -8.30
C ALA A 61 -4.23 -3.54 -9.17
N ASP A 62 -3.27 -4.44 -9.29
CA ASP A 62 -2.09 -4.26 -10.14
C ASP A 62 -2.44 -4.30 -11.63
N HIS A 63 -3.22 -5.30 -12.05
CA HIS A 63 -3.69 -5.43 -13.44
C HIS A 63 -4.45 -4.20 -13.92
N LEU A 64 -5.27 -3.60 -13.07
CA LEU A 64 -6.03 -2.38 -13.37
C LEU A 64 -5.22 -1.10 -13.13
N LYS A 65 -3.97 -1.21 -12.65
CA LYS A 65 -3.12 -0.09 -12.21
C LYS A 65 -3.79 0.82 -11.16
N ALA A 66 -4.75 0.26 -10.42
CA ALA A 66 -5.47 0.97 -9.36
C ALA A 66 -4.59 1.22 -8.12
N ASN A 67 -3.44 0.56 -8.03
CA ASN A 67 -2.40 0.76 -7.02
C ASN A 67 -1.50 1.99 -7.26
N VAL A 68 -1.48 2.55 -8.48
CA VAL A 68 -0.61 3.69 -8.86
C VAL A 68 -1.38 5.02 -8.94
N VAL A 69 -2.66 4.99 -9.27
CA VAL A 69 -3.49 6.20 -9.43
C VAL A 69 -3.83 6.77 -8.06
N ASP A 70 -3.42 8.02 -7.75
CA ASP A 70 -3.76 8.68 -6.49
C ASP A 70 -5.25 9.05 -6.44
N ASP A 71 -6.06 8.07 -6.06
CA ASP A 71 -7.51 8.18 -5.89
C ASP A 71 -7.92 9.04 -4.68
N CYS A 72 -6.96 9.49 -3.85
CA CYS A 72 -7.20 10.48 -2.81
C CYS A 72 -7.26 11.91 -3.39
N LEU A 73 -6.91 12.09 -4.67
CA LEU A 73 -7.02 13.37 -5.35
C LEU A 73 -8.49 13.69 -5.67
N LEU A 74 -8.87 14.95 -5.53
CA LEU A 74 -10.18 15.44 -5.93
C LEU A 74 -10.13 15.96 -7.36
N SER A 75 -11.05 15.50 -8.21
CA SER A 75 -11.33 16.08 -9.52
C SER A 75 -12.39 17.16 -9.40
N LEU A 76 -12.17 18.30 -10.07
CA LEU A 76 -13.19 19.33 -10.22
C LEU A 76 -14.08 18.98 -11.42
N ILE A 77 -15.36 18.75 -11.17
CA ILE A 77 -16.37 18.53 -12.22
C ILE A 77 -17.40 19.65 -12.21
N THR A 78 -18.08 19.86 -13.33
CA THR A 78 -19.21 20.80 -13.42
C THR A 78 -20.51 20.01 -13.40
N MET A 79 -21.39 20.29 -12.44
CA MET A 79 -22.71 19.65 -12.35
C MET A 79 -23.66 20.18 -13.43
N ALA A 80 -24.80 19.51 -13.63
CA ALA A 80 -25.80 19.90 -14.63
C ALA A 80 -26.32 21.34 -14.42
N GLU A 81 -26.36 21.83 -13.19
CA GLU A 81 -26.68 23.22 -12.85
C GLU A 81 -25.55 24.24 -13.12
N GLY A 82 -24.40 23.82 -13.64
CA GLY A 82 -23.26 24.69 -13.95
C GLY A 82 -22.35 25.03 -12.77
N LEU A 83 -22.66 24.53 -11.56
CA LEU A 83 -21.81 24.72 -10.38
C LEU A 83 -20.61 23.76 -10.38
N PRO A 84 -19.39 24.25 -10.09
CA PRO A 84 -18.23 23.39 -9.93
C PRO A 84 -18.28 22.65 -8.58
N THR A 85 -17.97 21.35 -8.58
CA THR A 85 -17.88 20.52 -7.38
C THR A 85 -16.63 19.63 -7.42
N PHE A 86 -16.09 19.34 -6.25
CA PHE A 86 -14.97 18.42 -6.11
C PHE A 86 -15.49 17.01 -5.82
N VAL A 87 -15.11 16.04 -6.66
CA VAL A 87 -15.39 14.62 -6.46
C VAL A 87 -14.09 13.86 -6.30
N PRO A 88 -14.01 12.86 -5.40
CA PRO A 88 -12.85 11.97 -5.36
C PRO A 88 -12.65 11.32 -6.73
N LEU A 89 -11.40 11.31 -7.22
CA LEU A 89 -11.05 10.66 -8.49
C LEU A 89 -11.44 9.17 -8.46
N ALA A 90 -11.35 8.54 -7.28
CA ALA A 90 -11.86 7.20 -6.98
C ALA A 90 -13.30 6.94 -7.46
N SER A 91 -14.14 7.99 -7.50
CA SER A 91 -15.55 7.90 -7.88
C SER A 91 -15.76 7.78 -9.39
N THR A 92 -14.73 8.08 -10.19
CA THR A 92 -14.80 8.10 -11.66
C THR A 92 -14.19 6.88 -12.33
N HIS A 93 -13.44 6.07 -11.58
CA HIS A 93 -12.83 4.84 -12.08
C HIS A 93 -13.79 3.66 -11.97
N ASN A 94 -13.61 2.67 -12.86
CA ASN A 94 -14.32 1.39 -12.75
C ASN A 94 -14.03 0.80 -11.37
N LYS A 95 -15.08 0.68 -10.58
CA LYS A 95 -15.00 0.09 -9.24
C LYS A 95 -14.59 -1.37 -9.39
N LEU A 96 -13.52 -1.79 -8.71
CA LEU A 96 -13.29 -3.22 -8.51
C LEU A 96 -14.50 -3.77 -7.75
N GLU A 97 -15.17 -4.76 -8.35
CA GLU A 97 -16.20 -5.52 -7.68
C GLU A 97 -15.53 -6.42 -6.64
N ALA A 98 -15.52 -5.95 -5.40
CA ALA A 98 -14.99 -6.70 -4.29
C ALA A 98 -15.95 -7.83 -3.91
N THR A 99 -15.39 -8.98 -3.57
CA THR A 99 -16.14 -10.07 -2.94
C THR A 99 -16.51 -9.65 -1.52
N PRO A 100 -17.79 -9.77 -1.10
CA PRO A 100 -18.19 -9.51 0.27
C PRO A 100 -17.43 -10.38 1.27
N ASP A 101 -17.15 -9.84 2.47
CA ASP A 101 -16.44 -10.57 3.53
C ASP A 101 -17.07 -11.93 3.88
N GLU A 102 -18.40 -12.05 3.78
CA GLU A 102 -19.15 -13.29 4.08
C GLU A 102 -18.96 -14.39 3.04
N ASP A 103 -18.58 -14.02 1.82
CA ASP A 103 -18.33 -14.93 0.70
C ASP A 103 -16.85 -15.32 0.60
N LEU A 104 -15.96 -14.73 1.42
CA LEU A 104 -14.56 -15.09 1.47
C LEU A 104 -14.36 -16.41 2.19
N THR A 105 -13.62 -17.32 1.55
CA THR A 105 -13.18 -18.53 2.22
C THR A 105 -12.09 -18.22 3.25
N PHE A 106 -11.98 -19.07 4.29
CA PHE A 106 -10.91 -18.93 5.28
C PHE A 106 -9.51 -19.01 4.66
N GLU A 107 -9.36 -19.77 3.57
CA GLU A 107 -8.10 -19.86 2.84
C GLU A 107 -7.74 -18.52 2.19
N GLN A 108 -8.69 -17.87 1.51
CA GLN A 108 -8.49 -16.52 0.95
C GLN A 108 -8.19 -15.48 2.03
N PHE A 109 -8.86 -15.58 3.18
CA PHE A 109 -8.59 -14.71 4.34
C PHE A 109 -7.17 -14.88 4.89
N GLY A 110 -6.68 -16.12 4.90
CA GLY A 110 -5.34 -16.47 5.42
C GLY A 110 -4.20 -16.22 4.43
N GLN A 111 -4.47 -15.68 3.24
CA GLN A 111 -3.44 -15.36 2.25
C GLN A 111 -2.61 -14.16 2.71
N ALA A 112 -1.55 -14.44 3.44
CA ALA A 112 -0.38 -13.59 3.53
C ALA A 112 0.82 -14.47 3.20
N LEU A 113 1.09 -14.65 1.91
CA LEU A 113 2.38 -15.24 1.49
C LEU A 113 3.42 -14.13 1.61
N VAL A 114 4.33 -14.33 2.56
CA VAL A 114 5.55 -13.54 2.81
C VAL A 114 6.53 -13.74 1.67
#